data_AF-U6CR56-F1
#
_entry.id   AF-U6CR56-F1
#
_cell.length_a   1.000
_cell.length_b   1.000
_cell.length_c   1.000
_cell.angle_alpha   90.00
_cell.angle_beta   90.00
_cell.angle_gamma   90.00
#
_symmetry.space_group_name_H-M   'P 1'
#
loop_
_entity.id
_entity.type
_entity.pdbx_description
1 polymer ?
#
loop_
_entity_poly.entity_id
_entity_poly.type
_entity_poly.pdbx_seq_one_letter_code
_entity_poly.pdbx_strand_id
1 'polypeptide(L)'
;MAEHGTDEPSSRTGSPDGEGQASGDRLSLHQRLAVRELIDTELSYLHLLRLCASDIRSRLQQLPQGDLDVLFSNIDDVIEVNSRFLHDLQETTSREEEQVYLIESTENSLPIL
;
A
#
# COMPACT_ATOMS: atom_id res chain seq x y z
N MET A 1 -41.78 -57.50 -15.08
CA MET A 1 -41.76 -56.03 -14.98
C MET A 1 -40.87 -55.69 -13.79
N ALA A 2 -39.62 -55.31 -14.07
CA ALA A 2 -38.71 -54.64 -13.12
C ALA A 2 -39.20 -53.17 -12.96
N GLU A 3 -38.92 -52.40 -11.91
CA GLU A 3 -37.64 -52.23 -11.23
C GLU A 3 -37.81 -51.69 -9.79
N HIS A 4 -36.81 -52.02 -8.98
CA HIS A 4 -36.56 -51.56 -7.62
C HIS A 4 -35.81 -50.23 -7.67
N GLY A 5 -36.17 -49.27 -6.82
CA GLY A 5 -35.53 -47.96 -6.80
C GLY A 5 -34.08 -47.94 -6.33
N THR A 6 -33.37 -46.90 -6.75
CA THR A 6 -32.19 -46.33 -6.09
C THR A 6 -32.18 -44.81 -6.36
N ASP A 7 -32.28 -44.04 -5.28
CA ASP A 7 -31.83 -42.64 -5.23
C ASP A 7 -30.37 -42.56 -5.71
N GLU A 8 -30.07 -41.62 -6.60
CA GLU A 8 -28.70 -41.30 -7.03
C GLU A 8 -28.57 -39.77 -7.12
N PRO A 9 -28.06 -39.10 -6.07
CA PRO A 9 -27.56 -37.75 -6.20
C PRO A 9 -26.10 -37.82 -6.65
N SER A 10 -25.83 -37.95 -7.95
CA SER A 10 -24.45 -37.89 -8.45
C SER A 10 -23.92 -36.47 -8.47
N SER A 11 -23.18 -36.18 -7.42
CA SER A 11 -21.82 -35.65 -7.53
C SER A 11 -21.69 -34.29 -8.22
N ARG A 12 -22.00 -33.28 -7.41
CA ARG A 12 -21.33 -31.97 -7.40
C ARG A 12 -19.80 -32.18 -7.37
N THR A 13 -19.16 -32.31 -8.53
CA THR A 13 -17.72 -32.09 -8.67
C THR A 13 -17.49 -30.66 -9.12
N GLY A 14 -17.80 -29.71 -8.22
CA GLY A 14 -17.15 -28.41 -8.26
C GLY A 14 -15.82 -28.57 -7.54
N SER A 15 -14.72 -28.63 -8.28
CA SER A 15 -13.38 -28.56 -7.71
C SER A 15 -13.24 -27.18 -7.03
N PRO A 16 -12.99 -27.09 -5.71
CA PRO A 16 -12.87 -25.81 -5.01
C PRO A 16 -11.45 -25.21 -5.09
N ASP A 17 -10.55 -25.79 -5.90
CA ASP A 17 -9.13 -25.43 -5.87
C ASP A 17 -8.81 -24.10 -6.58
N GLY A 18 -9.74 -23.49 -7.29
CA GLY A 18 -9.52 -22.21 -8.00
C GLY A 18 -9.95 -20.95 -7.25
N GLU A 19 -10.79 -21.07 -6.22
CA GLU A 19 -11.44 -19.93 -5.56
C GLU A 19 -10.61 -19.33 -4.40
N GLY A 20 -9.77 -20.14 -3.76
CA GLY A 20 -8.81 -19.69 -2.74
C GLY A 20 -7.61 -18.91 -3.32
N GLN A 21 -7.17 -19.28 -4.53
CA GLN A 21 -6.02 -18.65 -5.19
C GLN A 21 -6.40 -17.28 -5.79
N ALA A 22 -7.54 -17.21 -6.48
CA ALA A 22 -8.07 -15.95 -7.00
C ALA A 22 -8.45 -14.92 -5.92
N SER A 23 -8.79 -15.36 -4.71
CA SER A 23 -9.06 -14.47 -3.57
C SER A 23 -7.78 -13.94 -2.92
N GLY A 24 -6.73 -14.76 -2.82
CA GLY A 24 -5.39 -14.35 -2.38
C GLY A 24 -4.76 -13.31 -3.32
N ASP A 25 -4.82 -13.54 -4.62
CA ASP A 25 -4.25 -12.64 -5.63
C ASP A 25 -4.94 -11.27 -5.60
N ARG A 26 -6.28 -11.25 -5.47
CA ARG A 26 -7.05 -10.00 -5.35
C ARG A 26 -6.70 -9.23 -4.07
N LEU A 27 -6.55 -9.92 -2.94
CA LEU A 27 -6.17 -9.29 -1.68
C LEU A 27 -4.77 -8.68 -1.76
N SER A 28 -3.81 -9.38 -2.35
CA SER A 28 -2.45 -8.88 -2.56
C SER A 28 -2.41 -7.65 -3.48
N LEU A 29 -3.21 -7.64 -4.55
CA LEU A 29 -3.34 -6.49 -5.44
C LEU A 29 -3.94 -5.28 -4.70
N HIS A 30 -5.01 -5.49 -3.93
CA HIS A 30 -5.63 -4.42 -3.14
C HIS A 30 -4.65 -3.84 -2.11
N GLN A 31 -3.86 -4.68 -1.46
CA GLN A 31 -2.82 -4.24 -0.54
C GLN A 31 -1.79 -3.36 -1.25
N ARG A 32 -1.27 -3.78 -2.41
CA ARG A 32 -0.31 -2.98 -3.20
C ARG A 32 -0.89 -1.63 -3.62
N LEU A 33 -2.14 -1.60 -4.06
CA LEU A 33 -2.82 -0.37 -4.43
C LEU A 33 -3.02 0.56 -3.24
N ALA A 34 -3.40 0.03 -2.08
CA ALA A 34 -3.57 0.80 -0.86
C ALA A 34 -2.23 1.38 -0.35
N VAL A 35 -1.14 0.61 -0.41
CA VAL A 35 0.20 1.11 -0.09
C VAL A 35 0.62 2.22 -1.04
N ARG A 36 0.33 2.07 -2.34
CA ARG A 36 0.61 3.11 -3.33
C ARG A 36 -0.15 4.41 -3.03
N GLU A 37 -1.44 4.30 -2.76
CA GLU A 37 -2.27 5.44 -2.37
C GLU A 37 -1.77 6.10 -1.09
N LEU A 38 -1.35 5.31 -0.09
CA LEU A 38 -0.74 5.83 1.14
C LEU A 38 0.53 6.65 0.84
N ILE A 39 1.43 6.15 -0.01
CA ILE A 39 2.64 6.89 -0.41
C ILE A 39 2.29 8.20 -1.12
N ASP A 40 1.38 8.13 -2.11
CA ASP A 40 1.01 9.29 -2.92
C ASP A 40 0.29 10.37 -2.09
N THR A 41 -0.54 9.95 -1.13
CA THR A 41 -1.23 10.86 -0.20
C THR A 41 -0.27 11.47 0.82
N GLU A 42 0.67 10.69 1.37
CA GLU A 42 1.67 11.18 2.31
C GLU A 42 2.64 12.19 1.66
N LEU A 43 3.06 11.93 0.41
CA LEU A 43 3.82 12.89 -0.40
C LEU A 43 3.09 14.22 -0.55
N SER A 44 1.79 14.16 -0.86
CA SER A 44 0.94 15.34 -1.03
C SER A 44 0.76 16.10 0.28
N TYR A 45 0.59 15.38 1.39
CA TYR A 45 0.46 15.96 2.72
C TYR A 45 1.74 16.68 3.16
N LEU A 46 2.91 16.04 3.01
CA LEU A 46 4.21 16.67 3.29
C LEU A 46 4.48 17.91 2.43
N HIS A 47 4.08 17.88 1.16
CA HIS A 47 4.18 19.05 0.31
C HIS A 47 3.36 20.22 0.87
N LEU A 48 2.12 19.96 1.31
CA LEU A 48 1.26 20.97 1.92
C LEU A 48 1.84 21.50 3.25
N LEU A 49 2.37 20.62 4.10
CA LEU A 49 3.01 21.04 5.34
C LEU A 49 4.21 21.95 5.08
N ARG A 50 5.05 21.62 4.09
CA ARG A 50 6.20 22.45 3.71
C ARG A 50 5.77 23.81 3.15
N LEU A 51 4.71 23.85 2.33
CA LEU A 51 4.10 25.09 1.85
C LEU A 51 3.64 25.96 3.03
N CYS A 52 3.00 25.36 4.03
CA CYS A 52 2.61 26.07 5.26
C CYS A 52 3.82 26.61 6.02
N ALA A 53 4.78 25.74 6.35
CA ALA A 53 5.93 26.07 7.20
C ALA A 53 6.91 27.06 6.56
N SER A 54 7.00 27.08 5.23
CA SER A 54 7.93 27.96 4.49
C SER A 54 7.21 29.14 3.83
N ASP A 55 6.35 28.87 2.86
CA ASP A 55 5.76 29.90 1.99
C ASP A 55 4.70 30.73 2.72
N ILE A 56 3.81 30.09 3.48
CA ILE A 56 2.78 30.81 4.23
C ILE A 56 3.40 31.52 5.43
N ARG A 57 4.24 30.83 6.23
CA ARG A 57 4.92 31.43 7.39
C ARG A 57 5.75 32.66 7.02
N SER A 58 6.51 32.60 5.93
CA SER A 58 7.32 33.75 5.47
C SER A 58 6.46 34.97 5.08
N ARG A 59 5.26 34.75 4.54
CA ARG A 59 4.31 35.82 4.20
C ARG A 59 3.51 36.35 5.40
N LEU A 60 3.61 35.69 6.55
CA LEU A 60 2.95 36.11 7.79
C LEU A 60 3.90 36.82 8.77
N GLN A 61 5.13 37.13 8.37
CA GLN A 61 6.13 37.78 9.22
C GLN A 61 5.72 39.16 9.78
N GLN A 62 4.65 39.80 9.26
CA GLN A 62 4.06 40.99 9.89
C GLN A 62 3.40 40.72 11.26
N LEU A 63 3.08 39.46 11.58
CA LEU A 63 2.49 39.09 12.87
C LEU A 63 3.57 39.02 13.97
N PRO A 64 3.20 39.25 15.24
CA PRO A 64 4.08 39.00 16.37
C PRO A 64 4.64 37.58 16.35
N GLN A 65 5.93 37.42 16.66
CA GLN A 65 6.58 36.10 16.64
C GLN A 65 5.86 35.08 17.54
N GLY A 66 5.39 35.50 18.73
CA GLY A 66 4.61 34.62 19.61
C GLY A 66 3.32 34.08 18.98
N ASP A 67 2.65 34.87 18.14
CA ASP A 67 1.44 34.42 17.43
C ASP A 67 1.80 33.42 16.32
N LEU A 68 2.94 33.64 15.64
CA LEU A 68 3.45 32.70 14.64
C LEU A 68 3.90 31.39 15.27
N ASP A 69 4.57 31.45 16.42
CA ASP A 69 5.02 30.26 17.15
C ASP A 69 3.83 29.41 17.63
N VAL A 70 2.72 30.04 18.02
CA VAL A 70 1.48 29.32 18.35
C VAL A 70 0.78 28.78 17.11
N LEU A 71 0.69 29.57 16.04
CA LEU A 71 -0.02 29.20 14.80
C LEU A 71 0.66 28.02 14.06
N PHE A 72 1.98 28.06 13.97
CA PHE A 72 2.77 27.03 13.31
C PHE A 72 3.23 25.94 14.28
N SER A 73 3.30 26.24 15.59
CA SER A 73 3.57 25.26 16.64
C SER A 73 4.74 24.32 16.28
N ASN A 74 4.54 23.01 16.42
CA ASN A 74 5.50 21.96 16.12
C ASN A 74 5.48 21.52 14.64
N ILE A 75 5.07 22.36 13.69
CA ILE A 75 4.95 21.96 12.27
C ILE A 75 6.27 21.43 11.70
N ASP A 76 7.41 21.99 12.12
CA ASP A 76 8.72 21.55 11.66
C ASP A 76 9.02 20.11 12.12
N ASP A 77 8.68 19.77 13.37
CA ASP A 77 8.80 18.41 13.91
C ASP A 77 7.84 17.45 13.20
N VAL A 78 6.61 17.88 12.93
CA VAL A 78 5.61 17.10 12.19
C VAL A 78 6.12 16.81 10.77
N ILE A 79 6.72 17.78 10.08
CA ILE A 79 7.35 17.58 8.77
C ILE A 79 8.47 16.55 8.86
N GLU A 80 9.32 16.62 9.89
CA GLU A 80 10.43 15.68 10.06
C GLU A 80 9.93 14.24 10.24
N VAL A 81 8.99 14.04 11.16
CA VAL A 81 8.42 12.71 11.45
C VAL A 81 7.75 12.12 10.22
N ASN A 82 6.92 12.91 9.53
CA ASN A 82 6.24 12.43 8.32
C ASN A 82 7.23 12.18 7.17
N SER A 83 8.31 12.98 7.06
CA SER A 83 9.36 12.75 6.05
C SER A 83 10.09 11.43 6.27
N ARG A 84 10.39 11.08 7.53
CA ARG A 84 10.98 9.77 7.88
C ARG A 84 9.99 8.63 7.62
N PHE A 85 8.74 8.80 8.03
CA PHE A 85 7.69 7.82 7.77
C PHE A 85 7.53 7.52 6.26
N LEU A 86 7.46 8.57 5.43
CA LEU A 86 7.39 8.41 3.98
C LEU A 86 8.62 7.69 3.41
N HIS A 87 9.82 8.06 3.87
CA HIS A 87 11.06 7.42 3.45
C HIS A 87 11.02 5.91 3.74
N ASP A 88 10.66 5.53 4.97
CA ASP A 88 10.59 4.12 5.39
C ASP A 88 9.50 3.35 4.61
N LEU A 89 8.38 4.02 4.28
CA LEU A 89 7.32 3.43 3.46
C LEU A 89 7.77 3.19 2.01
N GLN A 90 8.57 4.10 1.45
CA GLN A 90 9.15 3.93 0.12
C GLN A 90 10.21 2.82 0.11
N GLU A 91 11.09 2.77 1.10
CA GLU A 91 12.12 1.73 1.22
C GLU A 91 11.52 0.33 1.35
N THR A 92 10.49 0.18 2.18
CA THR A 92 9.79 -1.10 2.35
C THR A 92 9.13 -1.57 1.05
N THR A 93 8.50 -0.65 0.29
CA THR A 93 7.88 -0.96 -1.00
C THR A 93 8.92 -1.36 -2.05
N SER A 94 10.05 -0.64 -2.15
CA SER A 94 11.12 -0.99 -3.10
C SER A 94 11.73 -2.36 -2.81
N ARG A 95 11.90 -2.72 -1.53
CA ARG A 95 12.41 -4.04 -1.13
C ARG A 95 11.44 -5.17 -1.42
N GLU A 96 10.13 -4.93 -1.33
CA GLU A 96 9.12 -5.90 -1.75
C GLU A 96 9.14 -6.12 -3.26
N GLU A 97 9.22 -5.03 -4.06
CA GLU A 97 9.33 -5.12 -5.52
C GLU A 97 10.58 -5.88 -5.98
N GLU A 98 11.73 -5.65 -5.34
CA GLU A 98 12.97 -6.37 -5.63
C GLU A 98 12.87 -7.87 -5.31
N GLN A 99 12.25 -8.24 -4.19
CA GLN A 99 12.03 -9.65 -3.84
C GLN A 99 11.07 -10.37 -4.81
N VAL A 100 10.01 -9.69 -5.26
CA VAL A 100 9.11 -10.26 -6.29
C VAL A 100 9.87 -10.51 -7.59
N TYR A 101 10.70 -9.55 -8.02
CA TYR A 101 11.52 -9.70 -9.22
C TYR A 101 12.52 -10.87 -9.12
N LEU A 102 13.16 -11.04 -7.96
CA LEU A 102 14.08 -12.15 -7.71
C LEU A 102 13.39 -13.52 -7.82
N ILE A 103 12.19 -13.67 -7.25
CA ILE A 103 11.42 -14.93 -7.33
C ILE A 103 11.07 -15.25 -8.80
N GLU A 104 10.52 -14.29 -9.54
CA GLU A 104 10.19 -14.46 -10.97
C GLU A 104 11.42 -14.83 -11.82
N SER A 105 12.59 -14.25 -11.50
CA SER A 105 13.85 -14.55 -12.22
C SER A 105 14.40 -15.96 -11.92
N THR A 106 14.15 -16.49 -10.71
CA THR A 106 14.57 -17.84 -10.32
C THR A 106 13.64 -18.92 -10.86
N GLU A 107 12.34 -18.66 -10.97
CA GLU A 107 11.37 -19.61 -11.55
C GLU A 107 11.52 -19.75 -13.07
N ASN A 108 11.96 -18.71 -13.78
CA ASN A 108 12.23 -18.75 -15.21
C ASN A 108 13.62 -19.34 -15.59
N SER A 109 14.42 -19.78 -14.61
CA SER A 109 15.78 -20.30 -14.84
C SER A 109 15.92 -21.82 -14.66
N LEU A 110 14.85 -22.61 -14.73
CA LEU A 110 15.00 -24.08 -14.83
C LEU A 110 15.47 -24.45 -16.25
N PRO A 111 16.70 -24.97 -16.45
CA PRO A 111 17.07 -25.56 -17.72
C PRO A 111 16.25 -26.84 -17.89
N ILE A 112 15.48 -26.92 -18.98
CA ILE A 112 14.94 -28.19 -19.45
C ILE A 112 16.16 -29.08 -19.74
N LEU A 113 16.39 -30.08 -18.88
CA LEU A 113 17.36 -31.15 -19.12
C LEU A 113 16.67 -32.30 -19.86
#